data_AF-A0A2H3KQ14-F1
#
_entry.id   AF-A0A2H3KQ14-F1
#
_cell.length_a   1.000
_cell.length_b   1.000
_cell.length_c   1.000
_cell.angle_alpha   90.00
_cell.angle_beta   90.00
_cell.angle_gamma   90.00
#
_symmetry.space_group_name_H-M   'P 1'
#
loop_
_entity.id
_entity.type
_entity.pdbx_description
1 polymer ?
#
loop_
_entity_poly.entity_id
_entity_poly.type
_entity_poly.pdbx_seq_one_letter_code
_entity_poly.pdbx_strand_id
1 'polypeptide(L)'
;MQFYALRPTGHREKHLRTLVALICGLTGGKHAHLPTIADHAPSNGATQQSLIKRFQRWLKGDAHTLDGWFLPVARELLRTLASQPIHVVMDGSTVGRGCLALVVSVLYQGRALPLCWLVVSAPKGHFPQETHRKLLVQVQQIMPVGVRVIFLGDGKFDGTHLLYFSFCFKMVITGITRDVF
;
A
#
# COMPACT_ATOMS: atom_id res chain seq x y z
N MET A 1 0.82 16.80 -18.86
CA MET A 1 0.26 15.61 -18.17
C MET A 1 -0.53 16.07 -16.97
N GLN A 2 -1.84 15.88 -16.98
CA GLN A 2 -2.72 16.21 -15.86
C GLN A 2 -2.97 14.92 -15.07
N PHE A 3 -2.25 14.76 -13.96
CA PHE A 3 -2.10 13.48 -13.25
C PHE A 3 -3.28 13.09 -12.34
N TYR A 4 -4.33 13.90 -12.28
CA TYR A 4 -5.57 13.58 -11.58
C TYR A 4 -6.76 13.95 -12.45
N ALA A 5 -7.77 13.08 -12.47
CA ALA A 5 -9.10 13.41 -12.98
C ALA A 5 -9.59 14.75 -12.39
N LEU A 6 -10.45 15.45 -13.15
CA LEU A 6 -11.15 16.68 -12.77
C LEU A 6 -11.27 16.80 -11.24
N ARG A 7 -10.72 17.89 -10.69
CA ARG A 7 -10.71 18.17 -9.25
C ARG A 7 -12.05 17.73 -8.64
N PRO A 8 -12.06 16.77 -7.70
CA PRO A 8 -13.31 16.23 -7.17
C PRO A 8 -14.11 17.37 -6.55
N THR A 9 -15.43 17.34 -6.72
CA THR A 9 -16.35 18.36 -6.20
C THR A 9 -17.15 17.82 -4.99
N GLY A 10 -17.77 18.71 -4.23
CA GLY A 10 -18.67 18.36 -3.14
C GLY A 10 -18.01 17.55 -2.02
N HIS A 11 -18.64 16.45 -1.60
CA HIS A 11 -18.17 15.61 -0.50
C HIS A 11 -16.77 15.01 -0.77
N ARG A 12 -16.50 14.58 -2.01
CA ARG A 12 -15.23 13.96 -2.39
C ARG A 12 -14.05 14.94 -2.28
N GLU A 13 -14.29 16.24 -2.54
CA GLU A 13 -13.27 17.28 -2.31
C GLU A 13 -12.92 17.40 -0.82
N LYS A 14 -13.92 17.38 0.06
CA LYS A 14 -13.70 17.47 1.52
C LYS A 14 -12.90 16.27 2.04
N HIS A 15 -13.17 15.08 1.51
CA HIS A 15 -12.39 13.87 1.83
C HIS A 15 -10.96 13.96 1.32
N LEU A 16 -10.74 14.46 0.09
CA LEU A 16 -9.40 14.69 -0.45
C LEU A 16 -8.62 15.71 0.40
N ARG A 17 -9.23 16.85 0.75
CA ARG A 17 -8.59 17.85 1.62
C ARG A 17 -8.20 17.28 2.97
N THR A 18 -9.03 16.40 3.53
CA THR A 18 -8.73 15.72 4.80
C THR A 18 -7.57 14.73 4.65
N LEU A 19 -7.53 13.97 3.55
CA LEU A 19 -6.42 13.06 3.22
C LEU A 19 -5.11 13.83 3.03
N VAL A 20 -5.12 14.93 2.28
CA VAL A 20 -3.94 15.79 2.09
C VAL A 20 -3.45 16.33 3.44
N ALA A 21 -4.36 16.82 4.29
CA ALA A 21 -3.99 17.30 5.61
C ALA A 21 -3.39 16.19 6.51
N LEU A 22 -3.94 14.96 6.43
CA LEU A 22 -3.38 13.78 7.10
C LEU A 22 -1.96 13.48 6.62
N ILE A 23 -1.71 13.47 5.32
CA ILE A 23 -0.39 13.22 4.73
C ILE A 23 0.61 14.29 5.18
N CYS A 24 0.25 15.57 5.08
CA CYS A 24 1.10 16.66 5.54
C CYS A 24 1.45 16.52 7.03
N GLY A 25 0.45 16.23 7.87
CA GLY A 25 0.66 16.03 9.30
C GLY A 25 1.52 14.81 9.63
N LEU A 26 1.35 13.70 8.90
CA LEU A 26 2.18 12.49 9.04
C LEU A 26 3.63 12.76 8.65
N THR A 27 3.86 13.44 7.51
CA THR A 27 5.21 13.76 7.04
C THR A 27 5.90 14.78 7.95
N GLY A 28 5.18 15.81 8.41
CA GLY A 28 5.72 16.82 9.31
C GLY A 28 6.00 16.28 10.71
N GLY A 29 5.04 15.54 11.29
CA GLY A 29 5.13 15.01 12.64
C GLY A 29 5.95 13.73 12.77
N LYS A 30 6.20 13.01 11.66
CA LYS A 30 6.96 11.74 11.60
C LYS A 30 6.48 10.65 12.58
N HIS A 31 5.23 10.74 12.99
CA HIS A 31 4.60 9.84 13.95
C HIS A 31 3.16 9.54 13.53
N ALA A 32 2.71 8.31 13.77
CA ALA A 32 1.34 7.87 13.47
C ALA A 32 0.32 8.22 14.59
N HIS A 33 0.69 9.08 15.54
CA HIS A 33 -0.16 9.48 16.65
C HIS A 33 -1.02 10.69 16.27
N LEU A 34 -2.35 10.56 16.32
CA LEU A 34 -3.28 11.57 15.79
C LEU A 34 -3.11 13.00 16.33
N PRO A 35 -2.87 13.22 17.65
CA PRO A 35 -2.53 14.55 18.16
C PRO A 35 -1.28 15.14 17.48
N THR A 36 -0.20 14.37 17.39
CA THR A 36 1.05 14.80 16.75
C THR A 36 0.85 15.10 15.26
N ILE A 37 0.04 14.29 14.56
CA ILE A 37 -0.34 14.55 13.17
C ILE A 37 -1.13 15.85 13.07
N ALA A 38 -2.10 16.08 13.97
CA ALA A 38 -2.92 17.28 13.98
C ALA A 38 -2.11 18.55 14.25
N ASP A 39 -1.08 18.49 15.08
CA ASP A 39 -0.17 19.61 15.35
C ASP A 39 0.65 20.04 14.12
N HIS A 40 0.94 19.09 13.22
CA HIS A 40 1.73 19.34 12.01
C HIS A 40 0.89 19.43 10.73
N ALA A 41 -0.43 19.25 10.83
CA ALA A 41 -1.33 19.28 9.69
C ALA A 41 -1.80 20.72 9.39
N PRO A 42 -2.09 21.05 8.12
CA PRO A 42 -2.78 22.28 7.76
C PRO A 42 -4.12 22.42 8.51
N SER A 43 -4.19 23.40 9.41
CA SER A 43 -5.33 23.58 10.30
C SER A 43 -6.46 24.38 9.66
N ASN A 44 -6.14 25.31 8.76
CA ASN A 44 -7.09 26.27 8.16
C ASN A 44 -7.98 26.95 9.23
N GLY A 45 -7.39 27.32 10.37
CA GLY A 45 -8.08 27.95 11.49
C GLY A 45 -8.83 26.98 12.43
N ALA A 46 -8.82 25.67 12.16
CA ALA A 46 -9.43 24.69 13.05
C ALA A 46 -8.53 24.40 14.27
N THR A 47 -9.16 24.16 15.43
CA THR A 47 -8.45 23.73 16.65
C THR A 47 -7.92 22.31 16.50
N GLN A 48 -6.86 21.97 17.25
CA GLN A 48 -6.26 20.63 17.24
C GLN A 48 -7.29 19.53 17.52
N GLN A 49 -8.16 19.71 18.51
CA GLN A 49 -9.23 18.75 18.82
C GLN A 49 -10.21 18.56 17.67
N SER A 50 -10.51 19.62 16.92
CA SER A 50 -11.38 19.54 15.73
C SER A 50 -10.71 18.74 14.61
N LEU A 51 -9.41 18.94 14.41
CA LEU A 51 -8.61 18.16 13.44
C LEU A 51 -8.57 16.69 13.82
N ILE A 52 -8.31 16.36 15.08
CA ILE A 52 -8.30 14.98 15.58
C ILE A 52 -9.64 14.31 15.32
N LYS A 53 -10.77 14.94 15.70
CA LYS A 53 -12.11 14.40 15.45
C LYS A 53 -12.39 14.20 13.96
N ARG A 54 -11.95 15.15 13.12
CA ARG A 54 -12.08 15.06 11.65
C ARG A 54 -11.29 13.87 11.10
N PHE A 55 -10.04 13.70 11.54
CA PHE A 55 -9.18 12.59 11.14
C PHE A 55 -9.73 11.24 11.61
N GLN A 56 -10.21 11.14 12.85
CA GLN A 56 -10.87 9.92 13.35
C GLN A 56 -12.08 9.56 12.51
N ARG A 57 -12.93 10.53 12.18
CA ARG A 57 -14.12 10.30 11.34
C ARG A 57 -13.73 9.85 9.94
N TRP A 58 -12.69 10.44 9.36
CA TRP A 58 -12.17 10.05 8.06
C TRP A 58 -11.56 8.64 8.09
N LEU A 59 -10.77 8.29 9.11
CA LEU A 59 -10.18 6.94 9.20
C LEU A 59 -11.21 5.84 9.46
N LYS A 60 -12.35 6.17 10.09
CA LYS A 60 -13.46 5.23 10.34
C LYS A 60 -14.44 5.09 9.17
N GLY A 61 -14.35 5.93 8.15
CA GLY A 61 -15.31 5.91 7.05
C GLY A 61 -15.05 4.78 6.07
N ASP A 62 -16.01 3.87 5.88
CA ASP A 62 -15.89 2.71 4.98
C ASP A 62 -15.73 3.09 3.50
N ALA A 63 -16.06 4.33 3.12
CA ALA A 63 -15.88 4.86 1.77
C ALA A 63 -14.42 5.25 1.43
N HIS A 64 -13.49 5.10 2.37
CA HIS A 64 -12.08 5.48 2.22
C HIS A 64 -11.20 4.26 1.99
N THR A 65 -11.49 3.56 0.90
CA THR A 65 -10.77 2.34 0.54
C THR A 65 -9.45 2.66 -0.17
N LEU A 66 -8.51 1.73 -0.05
CA LEU A 66 -7.28 1.66 -0.85
C LEU A 66 -7.59 1.91 -2.34
N ASP A 67 -8.66 1.29 -2.83
CA ASP A 67 -9.12 1.35 -4.21
C ASP A 67 -9.49 2.77 -4.66
N GLY A 68 -10.09 3.56 -3.76
CA GLY A 68 -10.60 4.89 -4.08
C GLY A 68 -9.52 5.97 -4.20
N TRP A 69 -8.42 5.85 -3.46
CA TRP A 69 -7.39 6.90 -3.37
C TRP A 69 -6.00 6.46 -3.80
N PHE A 70 -5.60 5.22 -3.49
CA PHE A 70 -4.23 4.75 -3.67
C PHE A 70 -4.04 3.95 -4.96
N LEU A 71 -4.92 2.99 -5.26
CA LEU A 71 -4.77 2.14 -6.44
C LEU A 71 -4.65 2.90 -7.78
N PRO A 72 -5.35 4.03 -8.01
CA PRO A 72 -5.13 4.81 -9.23
C PRO A 72 -3.71 5.35 -9.36
N VAL A 73 -3.09 5.75 -8.24
CA VAL A 73 -1.69 6.20 -8.20
C VAL A 73 -0.75 5.04 -8.43
N ALA A 74 -0.98 3.89 -7.79
CA ALA A 74 -0.19 2.69 -7.97
C ALA A 74 -0.22 2.19 -9.43
N ARG A 75 -1.39 2.24 -10.09
CA ARG A 75 -1.53 1.87 -11.50
C ARG A 75 -0.72 2.77 -12.41
N GLU A 76 -0.77 4.09 -12.21
CA GLU A 76 0.03 5.01 -13.03
C GLU A 76 1.53 4.83 -12.77
N LEU A 77 1.94 4.63 -11.50
CA LEU A 77 3.32 4.28 -11.17
C LEU A 77 3.77 3.05 -11.96
N LEU A 78 3.02 1.95 -11.92
CA LEU A 78 3.37 0.73 -12.67
C LEU A 78 3.38 0.96 -14.19
N ARG A 79 2.48 1.79 -14.72
CA ARG A 79 2.47 2.17 -16.14
C ARG A 79 3.76 2.90 -16.54
N THR A 80 4.27 3.79 -15.68
CA THR A 80 5.56 4.48 -15.95
C THR A 80 6.76 3.54 -15.88
N LEU A 81 6.68 2.47 -15.08
CA LEU A 81 7.74 1.47 -14.92
C LEU A 81 7.66 0.34 -15.97
N ALA A 82 6.60 0.29 -16.77
CA ALA A 82 6.32 -0.78 -17.74
C ALA A 82 7.33 -0.91 -18.89
N SER A 83 8.25 0.05 -19.06
CA SER A 83 9.32 -0.01 -20.07
C SER A 83 10.40 -1.06 -19.78
N GLN A 84 10.43 -1.56 -18.54
CA GLN A 84 11.38 -2.58 -18.08
C GLN A 84 10.64 -3.66 -17.29
N PRO A 85 11.26 -4.84 -17.05
CA PRO A 85 10.67 -5.83 -16.17
C PRO A 85 10.38 -5.25 -14.78
N ILE A 86 9.14 -5.40 -14.33
CA ILE A 86 8.70 -4.92 -13.02
C ILE A 86 9.08 -5.97 -11.99
N HIS A 87 9.89 -5.59 -11.01
CA HIS A 87 10.22 -6.45 -9.88
C HIS A 87 9.26 -6.13 -8.74
N VAL A 88 8.54 -7.13 -8.25
CA VAL A 88 7.69 -7.00 -7.07
C VAL A 88 8.17 -7.92 -5.97
N VAL A 89 8.05 -7.46 -4.74
CA VAL A 89 8.37 -8.21 -3.53
C VAL A 89 7.15 -8.29 -2.64
N MET A 90 6.94 -9.45 -2.02
CA MET A 90 5.96 -9.63 -0.95
C MET A 90 6.67 -9.81 0.37
N ASP A 91 6.25 -9.05 1.37
CA ASP A 91 6.76 -9.15 2.73
C ASP A 91 5.64 -9.01 3.77
N GLY A 92 5.88 -9.60 4.94
CA GLY A 92 4.96 -9.63 6.05
C GLY A 92 5.53 -8.93 7.28
N SER A 93 4.84 -7.92 7.80
CA SER A 93 5.25 -7.22 9.03
C SER A 93 4.18 -7.28 10.10
N THR A 94 4.59 -7.38 11.36
CA THR A 94 3.67 -7.13 12.49
C THR A 94 3.26 -5.66 12.50
N VAL A 95 1.96 -5.38 12.65
CA VAL A 95 1.43 -4.02 12.75
C VAL A 95 0.44 -3.95 13.91
N GLY A 96 0.53 -2.88 14.71
CA GLY A 96 -0.35 -2.73 15.88
C GLY A 96 -0.24 -3.90 16.88
N ARG A 97 -1.30 -4.11 17.67
CA ARG A 97 -1.37 -5.18 18.66
C ARG A 97 -2.17 -6.35 18.09
N GLY A 98 -1.50 -7.46 17.81
CA GLY A 98 -2.15 -8.70 17.34
C GLY A 98 -2.56 -8.68 15.86
N CYS A 99 -2.00 -7.79 15.04
CA CYS A 99 -2.25 -7.78 13.61
C CYS A 99 -0.96 -8.01 12.80
N LEU A 100 -1.14 -8.58 11.62
CA LEU A 100 -0.11 -8.78 10.62
C LEU A 100 -0.51 -8.06 9.34
N ALA A 101 0.41 -7.29 8.76
CA ALA A 101 0.28 -6.68 7.45
C ALA A 101 1.07 -7.49 6.44
N LEU A 102 0.40 -7.93 5.38
CA LEU A 102 1.03 -8.47 4.19
C LEU A 102 1.07 -7.37 3.14
N VAL A 103 2.25 -7.05 2.62
CA VAL A 103 2.46 -5.95 1.69
C VAL A 103 3.12 -6.47 0.42
N VAL A 104 2.59 -6.08 -0.74
CA VAL A 104 3.28 -6.24 -2.02
C VAL A 104 3.79 -4.88 -2.44
N SER A 105 5.06 -4.81 -2.80
CA SER A 105 5.76 -3.59 -3.20
C SER A 105 6.45 -3.78 -4.54
N VAL A 106 6.54 -2.72 -5.35
CA VAL A 106 7.44 -2.67 -6.51
C VAL A 106 8.83 -2.22 -6.05
N LEU A 107 9.88 -2.86 -6.56
CA LEU A 107 11.24 -2.41 -6.37
C LEU A 107 11.59 -1.37 -7.42
N TYR A 108 11.98 -0.18 -6.97
CA TYR A 108 12.41 0.92 -7.82
C TYR A 108 13.58 1.65 -7.17
N GLN A 109 14.71 1.75 -7.88
CA GLN A 109 15.91 2.48 -7.43
C GLN A 109 16.37 2.08 -6.01
N GLY A 110 16.42 0.77 -5.74
CA GLY A 110 16.83 0.24 -4.43
C GLY A 110 15.80 0.41 -3.31
N ARG A 111 14.56 0.81 -3.61
CA ARG A 111 13.49 1.01 -2.62
C ARG A 111 12.26 0.17 -2.95
N ALA A 112 11.64 -0.38 -1.91
CA ALA A 112 10.34 -1.01 -1.99
C ALA A 112 9.24 0.05 -1.88
N LEU A 113 8.50 0.27 -2.95
CA LEU A 113 7.34 1.17 -2.99
C LEU A 113 6.06 0.33 -2.85
N PRO A 114 5.26 0.51 -1.77
CA PRO A 114 4.05 -0.28 -1.56
C PRO A 114 3.05 -0.13 -2.72
N LEU A 115 2.44 -1.24 -3.14
CA LEU A 115 1.40 -1.27 -4.17
C LEU A 115 0.04 -1.65 -3.58
N CYS A 116 0.01 -2.73 -2.80
CA CYS A 116 -1.19 -3.25 -2.18
C CYS A 116 -0.83 -3.84 -0.81
N TRP A 117 -1.76 -3.86 0.13
CA TRP A 117 -1.57 -4.53 1.41
C TRP A 117 -2.89 -5.04 2.00
N LEU A 118 -2.79 -6.06 2.84
CA LEU A 118 -3.88 -6.56 3.67
C LEU A 118 -3.42 -6.60 5.12
N VAL A 119 -4.28 -6.17 6.04
CA VAL A 119 -4.07 -6.29 7.47
C VAL A 119 -5.06 -7.29 8.03
N VAL A 120 -4.54 -8.33 8.69
CA VAL A 120 -5.36 -9.38 9.31
C VAL A 120 -5.08 -9.41 10.81
N SER A 121 -6.13 -9.69 11.59
CA SER A 121 -5.99 -10.01 13.01
C SER A 121 -5.47 -11.44 13.13
N ALA A 122 -4.27 -11.61 13.65
CA ALA A 122 -3.64 -12.91 13.84
C ALA A 122 -2.56 -12.83 14.93
N PRO A 123 -2.47 -13.82 15.84
CA PRO A 123 -1.29 -13.97 16.68
C PRO A 123 -0.04 -14.14 15.79
N LYS A 124 1.13 -13.71 16.27
CA LYS A 124 2.39 -13.79 15.51
C LYS A 124 2.56 -15.19 14.90
N GLY A 125 2.71 -15.27 13.57
CA GLY A 125 3.05 -16.50 12.86
C GLY A 125 2.07 -16.82 11.73
N HIS A 126 2.67 -17.06 10.55
CA HIS A 126 2.09 -17.52 9.28
C HIS A 126 0.76 -16.90 8.81
N PHE A 127 0.83 -16.19 7.69
CA PHE A 127 -0.35 -15.75 6.96
C PHE A 127 -1.10 -16.96 6.40
N PRO A 128 -2.44 -17.02 6.54
CA PRO A 128 -3.24 -17.98 5.80
C PRO A 128 -2.99 -17.81 4.31
N GLN A 129 -2.83 -18.91 3.58
CA GLN A 129 -2.58 -18.92 2.14
C GLN A 129 -3.64 -18.15 1.35
N GLU A 130 -4.88 -18.13 1.84
CA GLU A 130 -5.97 -17.35 1.24
C GLU A 130 -5.70 -15.84 1.26
N THR A 131 -5.02 -15.34 2.29
CA THR A 131 -4.63 -13.92 2.40
C THR A 131 -3.61 -13.56 1.33
N HIS A 132 -2.65 -14.44 1.02
CA HIS A 132 -1.72 -14.26 -0.10
C HIS A 132 -2.49 -14.13 -1.42
N ARG A 133 -3.43 -15.06 -1.68
CA ARG A 133 -4.23 -15.05 -2.92
C ARG A 133 -5.05 -13.78 -3.06
N LYS A 134 -5.74 -13.34 -1.99
CA LYS A 134 -6.54 -12.11 -1.99
C LYS A 134 -5.69 -10.90 -2.35
N LEU A 135 -4.48 -10.80 -1.79
CA LEU A 135 -3.57 -9.70 -2.11
C LEU A 135 -3.06 -9.78 -3.56
N LEU A 136 -2.71 -10.97 -4.06
CA LEU A 136 -2.26 -11.14 -5.45
C LEU A 136 -3.35 -10.79 -6.47
N VAL A 137 -4.62 -11.07 -6.18
CA VAL A 137 -5.74 -10.63 -7.03
C VAL A 137 -5.80 -9.10 -7.11
N GLN A 138 -5.61 -8.39 -6.00
CA GLN A 138 -5.54 -6.91 -6.02
C GLN A 138 -4.36 -6.40 -6.84
N VAL A 139 -3.19 -7.04 -6.71
CA VAL A 139 -1.99 -6.68 -7.48
C VAL A 139 -2.22 -6.89 -8.97
N GLN A 140 -2.83 -7.99 -9.37
CA GLN A 140 -3.12 -8.27 -10.79
C GLN A 140 -4.02 -7.18 -11.41
N GLN A 141 -4.97 -6.61 -10.67
CA GLN A 141 -5.89 -5.57 -11.15
C GLN A 141 -5.21 -4.21 -11.47
N ILE A 142 -3.98 -4.01 -11.00
CA ILE A 142 -3.20 -2.79 -11.25
C ILE A 142 -2.00 -3.05 -12.16
N MET A 143 -1.67 -4.31 -12.47
CA MET A 143 -0.54 -4.64 -13.32
C MET A 143 -0.79 -4.26 -14.79
N PRO A 144 0.19 -3.63 -15.47
CA PRO A 144 0.10 -3.33 -16.88
C PRO A 144 0.14 -4.62 -17.73
N VAL A 145 -0.64 -4.63 -18.81
CA VAL A 145 -0.72 -5.77 -19.73
C VAL A 145 0.58 -5.87 -20.55
N GLY A 146 1.05 -7.10 -20.78
CA GLY A 146 2.19 -7.37 -21.65
C GLY A 146 3.56 -7.07 -21.03
N VAL A 147 3.61 -6.69 -19.75
CA VAL A 147 4.87 -6.43 -19.04
C VAL A 147 5.34 -7.70 -18.35
N ARG A 148 6.64 -8.00 -18.49
CA ARG A 148 7.26 -9.07 -17.71
C ARG A 148 7.33 -8.62 -16.24
N VAL A 149 6.67 -9.37 -15.37
CA VAL A 149 6.76 -9.14 -13.92
C VAL A 149 7.57 -10.26 -13.27
N ILE A 150 8.53 -9.87 -12.43
CA ILE A 150 9.39 -10.75 -11.65
C ILE A 150 8.93 -10.65 -10.20
N PHE A 151 8.46 -11.78 -9.65
CA PHE A 151 7.97 -11.85 -8.29
C PHE A 151 9.04 -12.45 -7.38
N LEU A 152 9.35 -11.74 -6.29
CA LEU A 152 10.33 -12.09 -5.26
C LEU A 152 9.60 -12.30 -3.92
N GLY A 153 9.96 -13.35 -3.20
CA GLY A 153 9.42 -13.62 -1.87
C GLY A 153 10.43 -14.38 -1.02
N ASP A 154 10.33 -14.22 0.30
CA ASP A 154 11.07 -15.03 1.28
C ASP A 154 10.66 -16.52 1.19
N GLY A 155 11.52 -17.43 1.67
CA GLY A 155 11.30 -18.89 1.65
C GLY A 155 10.04 -19.34 2.40
N LYS A 156 9.47 -18.49 3.27
CA LYS A 156 8.18 -18.70 3.94
C LYS A 156 6.96 -18.65 3.00
N PHE A 157 7.17 -18.35 1.72
CA PHE A 157 6.13 -18.30 0.69
C PHE A 157 6.24 -19.49 -0.30
N ASP A 158 6.85 -20.59 0.11
CA ASP A 158 7.09 -21.85 -0.64
C ASP A 158 5.85 -22.68 -0.97
N GLY A 159 4.65 -22.22 -0.59
CA GLY A 159 3.39 -22.87 -0.94
C GLY A 159 3.26 -23.10 -2.45
N THR A 160 3.19 -24.36 -2.86
CA THR A 160 3.21 -24.81 -4.27
C THR A 160 2.15 -24.16 -5.17
N HIS A 161 1.07 -23.61 -4.60
CA HIS A 161 0.00 -22.94 -5.33
C HIS A 161 0.30 -21.47 -5.71
N LEU A 162 1.29 -20.82 -5.08
CA LEU A 162 1.79 -19.51 -5.50
C LEU A 162 2.45 -19.60 -6.88
N LEU A 163 3.09 -20.75 -7.17
CA LEU A 163 3.65 -21.08 -8.49
C LEU A 163 2.57 -21.24 -9.57
N TYR A 164 1.34 -21.67 -9.22
CA TYR A 164 0.27 -21.86 -10.21
C TYR A 164 -0.46 -20.56 -10.59
N PHE A 165 -0.56 -19.59 -9.67
CA PHE A 165 -1.01 -18.22 -10.02
C PHE A 165 0.04 -17.48 -10.88
N SER A 166 1.26 -18.01 -10.92
CA SER A 166 2.42 -17.46 -11.62
C SER A 166 2.38 -17.62 -13.15
N PHE A 167 1.31 -18.14 -13.77
CA PHE A 167 1.29 -18.24 -15.25
C PHE A 167 1.35 -16.87 -15.98
N CYS A 168 1.15 -15.75 -15.26
CA CYS A 168 1.39 -14.38 -15.75
C CYS A 168 2.68 -13.71 -15.22
N PHE A 169 3.37 -14.31 -14.23
CA PHE A 169 4.52 -13.73 -13.53
C PHE A 169 5.71 -14.69 -13.61
N LYS A 170 6.91 -14.23 -13.98
CA LYS A 170 8.09 -15.09 -13.85
C LYS A 170 8.54 -15.03 -12.39
N MET A 171 8.09 -15.97 -11.56
CA MET A 171 8.49 -16.03 -10.15
C MET A 171 9.92 -16.55 -10.03
N VAL A 172 10.76 -15.81 -9.31
CA VAL A 172 12.12 -16.22 -8.94
C VAL A 172 12.15 -16.31 -7.43
N ILE A 173 12.16 -17.54 -6.89
CA ILE A 173 12.34 -17.77 -5.47
C ILE A 173 13.84 -17.67 -5.19
N THR A 174 14.29 -16.51 -4.72
CA THR A 174 15.65 -16.38 -4.17
C THR A 174 15.60 -16.75 -2.69
N GLY A 175 16.07 -17.94 -2.35
CA GLY A 175 16.43 -18.24 -0.97
C GLY A 175 17.45 -17.19 -0.51
N ILE A 176 17.13 -16.45 0.54
CA ILE A 176 18.04 -15.47 1.12
C ILE A 176 19.23 -16.24 1.72
N THR A 177 20.26 -16.47 0.91
CA THR A 177 21.63 -16.53 1.44
C THR A 177 22.04 -15.10 1.68
N ARG A 178 22.19 -14.76 2.97
CA ARG A 178 22.89 -13.55 3.41
C ARG A 178 24.17 -13.42 2.61
N ASP A 179 24.23 -12.40 1.77
CA ASP A 179 25.36 -11.51 1.54
C ASP A 179 25.01 -10.57 0.38
N VAL A 180 25.55 -9.35 0.45
CA VAL A 180 25.63 -8.35 -0.63
C VAL A 180 24.49 -7.30 -0.71
N PHE A 181 24.60 -6.31 0.20
CA PHE A 181 24.47 -4.84 0.09
C PHE A 181 23.68 -4.19 1.24
#